data_AF-A0A7W8XPK9-F1
#
_entry.id   AF-A0A7W8XPK9-F1
#
_cell.length_a   1.000
_cell.length_b   1.000
_cell.length_c   1.000
_cell.angle_alpha   90.00
_cell.angle_beta   90.00
_cell.angle_gamma   90.00
#
_symmetry.space_group_name_H-M   'P 1'
#
loop_
_entity.id
_entity.type
_entity.pdbx_description
1 polymer ?
#
loop_
_entity_poly.entity_id
_entity_poly.type
_entity_poly.pdbx_seq_one_letter_code
_entity_poly.pdbx_strand_id
1 'polypeptide(L)'
;MTLEPLIDAPIAIQIHVVAVVPAALLGAYLLVRPKGTPRHRLLGKIWLALMVIVALSSFFIHQINMFYGFSPIHLLSVYTLLSCWGAIVNALKHNIEAHKRIVRSLYFGGVVGAGAFALLPGRIMNEVAFDGDELAPLLVAAGIGVALLWLTSKEMWRRRRLTR
;
A
#
# COMPACT_ATOMS: atom_id res chain seq x y z
N MET A 1 -0.14 -23.58 -1.06
CA MET A 1 -0.74 -22.31 -1.53
C MET A 1 -1.92 -22.64 -2.42
N THR A 2 -3.14 -22.41 -1.95
CA THR A 2 -4.38 -22.59 -2.73
C THR A 2 -5.12 -21.26 -2.90
N LEU A 3 -5.76 -21.05 -4.06
CA LEU A 3 -6.54 -19.82 -4.32
C LEU A 3 -7.99 -19.91 -3.80
N GLU A 4 -8.44 -21.09 -3.35
CA GLU A 4 -9.80 -21.33 -2.85
C GLU A 4 -10.26 -20.29 -1.81
N PRO A 5 -9.48 -19.92 -0.77
CA PRO A 5 -9.92 -18.93 0.22
C PRO A 5 -10.23 -17.55 -0.37
N LEU A 6 -9.58 -17.18 -1.49
CA LEU A 6 -9.82 -15.92 -2.18
C LEU A 6 -11.04 -15.99 -3.11
N ILE A 7 -11.26 -17.13 -3.75
CA ILE A 7 -12.39 -17.33 -4.67
C ILE A 7 -13.71 -17.34 -3.90
N ASP A 8 -13.72 -17.92 -2.70
CA ASP A 8 -14.91 -17.97 -1.83
C ASP A 8 -15.12 -16.69 -1.02
N ALA A 9 -14.16 -15.75 -1.06
CA ALA A 9 -14.26 -14.49 -0.35
C ALA A 9 -15.33 -13.57 -0.98
N PRO A 10 -15.93 -12.65 -0.19
CA PRO A 10 -16.83 -11.64 -0.71
C PRO A 10 -16.24 -10.87 -1.90
N ILE A 11 -17.10 -10.50 -2.87
CA ILE A 11 -16.68 -9.83 -4.10
C ILE A 11 -15.84 -8.56 -3.87
N ALA A 12 -16.10 -7.83 -2.78
CA ALA A 12 -15.30 -6.67 -2.37
C ALA A 12 -13.83 -7.01 -2.12
N ILE A 13 -13.55 -8.16 -1.49
CA ILE A 13 -12.20 -8.66 -1.23
C ILE A 13 -11.52 -9.04 -2.56
N GLN A 14 -12.24 -9.72 -3.45
CA GLN A 14 -11.69 -10.09 -4.77
C GLN A 14 -11.31 -8.85 -5.58
N ILE A 15 -12.20 -7.86 -5.67
CA ILE A 15 -11.92 -6.58 -6.33
C ILE A 15 -10.70 -5.89 -5.70
N HIS A 16 -10.66 -5.85 -4.37
CA HIS A 16 -9.54 -5.24 -3.65
C HIS A 16 -8.21 -5.91 -3.99
N VAL A 17 -8.15 -7.25 -3.97
CA VAL A 17 -6.93 -8.01 -4.26
C VAL A 17 -6.49 -7.84 -5.72
N VAL A 18 -7.43 -7.96 -6.67
CA VAL A 18 -7.16 -7.77 -8.10
C VAL A 18 -6.67 -6.35 -8.41
N ALA A 19 -7.08 -5.34 -7.62
CA ALA A 19 -6.58 -3.97 -7.76
C ALA A 19 -5.23 -3.74 -7.05
N VAL A 20 -5.04 -4.27 -5.84
CA VAL A 20 -3.86 -3.96 -5.01
C VAL A 20 -2.61 -4.69 -5.49
N VAL A 21 -2.72 -5.90 -6.02
CA VAL A 21 -1.59 -6.68 -6.55
C VAL A 21 -0.89 -5.94 -7.71
N PRO A 22 -1.57 -5.54 -8.80
CA PRO A 22 -0.94 -4.76 -9.85
C PRO A 22 -0.52 -3.36 -9.35
N ALA A 23 -1.25 -2.75 -8.41
CA ALA A 23 -0.83 -1.48 -7.81
C ALA A 23 0.51 -1.60 -7.07
N ALA A 24 0.75 -2.72 -6.38
CA ALA A 24 2.01 -2.96 -5.67
C ALA A 24 3.20 -3.10 -6.62
N LEU A 25 3.03 -3.87 -7.70
CA LEU A 25 4.06 -4.05 -8.73
C LEU A 25 4.33 -2.75 -9.50
N LEU A 26 3.26 -2.06 -9.92
CA LEU A 26 3.37 -0.81 -10.66
C LEU A 26 3.97 0.31 -9.80
N GLY A 27 3.60 0.37 -8.52
CA GLY A 27 4.17 1.32 -7.56
C GLY A 27 5.68 1.10 -7.35
N ALA A 28 6.13 -0.15 -7.18
CA ALA A 28 7.55 -0.47 -7.10
C ALA A 28 8.29 0.01 -8.35
N TYR A 29 7.74 -0.32 -9.52
CA TYR A 29 8.29 0.10 -10.80
C TYR A 29 8.39 1.64 -10.91
N LEU A 30 7.32 2.37 -10.55
CA LEU A 30 7.31 3.84 -10.58
C LEU A 30 8.33 4.47 -9.63
N LEU A 31 8.56 3.87 -8.47
CA LEU A 31 9.53 4.37 -7.48
C LEU A 31 10.97 4.23 -7.96
N VAL A 32 11.30 3.16 -8.69
CA VAL A 32 12.67 2.92 -9.18
C VAL A 32 12.96 3.70 -10.46
N ARG A 33 11.99 3.80 -11.39
CA ARG A 33 12.22 4.35 -12.74
C ARG A 33 12.38 5.88 -12.76
N PRO A 34 12.90 6.47 -13.85
CA PRO A 34 13.02 7.92 -14.02
C PRO A 34 11.65 8.62 -13.91
N LYS A 35 11.62 9.69 -13.12
CA LYS A 35 10.42 10.45 -12.77
C LYS A 35 10.21 11.59 -13.77
N GLY A 36 8.98 12.07 -13.93
CA GLY A 36 8.65 13.21 -14.81
C GLY A 36 8.52 12.89 -16.31
N THR A 37 8.89 11.68 -16.75
CA THR A 37 8.70 11.24 -18.13
C THR A 37 7.21 11.11 -18.50
N PRO A 38 6.82 11.19 -19.79
CA PRO A 38 5.44 10.92 -20.20
C PRO A 38 4.94 9.55 -19.75
N ARG A 39 5.81 8.53 -19.80
CA ARG A 39 5.53 7.18 -19.29
C ARG A 39 5.26 7.17 -17.80
N HIS A 40 6.07 7.87 -16.99
CA HIS A 40 5.85 8.01 -15.56
C HIS A 40 4.50 8.67 -15.26
N ARG A 41 4.13 9.71 -16.01
CA ARG A 41 2.84 10.39 -15.85
C ARG A 41 1.64 9.50 -16.18
N LEU A 42 1.71 8.73 -17.27
CA LEU A 42 0.65 7.80 -17.64
C LEU A 42 0.50 6.69 -16.59
N LEU A 43 1.60 6.01 -16.27
CA LEU A 43 1.59 4.91 -15.30
C LEU A 43 1.22 5.38 -13.89
N GLY A 44 1.62 6.61 -13.51
CA GLY A 44 1.22 7.22 -12.25
C GLY A 44 -0.28 7.48 -12.14
N LYS A 45 -0.95 7.86 -13.24
CA LYS A 45 -2.42 7.99 -13.28
C LYS A 45 -3.10 6.64 -13.11
N ILE A 46 -2.62 5.61 -13.81
CA ILE A 46 -3.14 4.24 -13.69
C ILE A 46 -2.98 3.75 -12.25
N TRP A 47 -1.80 3.95 -11.67
CA TRP A 47 -1.52 3.58 -10.29
C TRP A 47 -2.45 4.29 -9.30
N LEU A 48 -2.66 5.60 -9.44
CA LEU A 48 -3.61 6.34 -8.59
C LEU A 48 -5.05 5.86 -8.74
N ALA A 49 -5.48 5.52 -9.96
CA ALA A 49 -6.81 4.93 -10.18
C ALA A 49 -6.96 3.58 -9.47
N LEU A 50 -5.94 2.71 -9.54
CA LEU A 50 -5.92 1.47 -8.77
C LEU A 50 -6.00 1.73 -7.26
N MET A 51 -5.22 2.69 -6.73
CA MET A 51 -5.27 3.04 -5.32
C MET A 51 -6.65 3.54 -4.87
N VAL A 52 -7.39 4.24 -5.74
CA VAL A 52 -8.78 4.64 -5.46
C VAL A 52 -9.70 3.41 -5.41
N ILE A 53 -9.58 2.47 -6.36
CA ILE A 53 -10.37 1.22 -6.35
C ILE A 53 -10.07 0.40 -5.08
N VAL A 54 -8.81 0.28 -4.72
CA VAL A 54 -8.35 -0.38 -3.48
C VAL A 54 -9.01 0.26 -2.26
N ALA A 55 -8.97 1.59 -2.14
CA ALA A 55 -9.54 2.31 -1.01
C ALA A 55 -11.07 2.26 -0.96
N LEU A 56 -11.75 2.30 -2.11
CA LEU A 56 -13.21 2.21 -2.16
C LEU A 56 -13.71 0.81 -1.81
N SER A 57 -13.08 -0.23 -2.37
CA SER A 57 -13.44 -1.62 -2.07
C SER A 57 -13.19 -1.98 -0.60
N SER A 58 -12.18 -1.41 0.06
CA SER A 58 -11.90 -1.68 1.48
C SER A 58 -12.95 -1.16 2.45
N PHE A 59 -13.79 -0.18 2.08
CA PHE A 59 -14.94 0.22 2.91
C PHE A 59 -15.99 -0.90 3.05
N PHE A 60 -15.99 -1.88 2.14
CA PHE A 60 -16.92 -3.00 2.21
C PHE A 60 -16.32 -4.22 2.93
N ILE A 61 -15.06 -4.13 3.38
CA ILE A 61 -14.35 -5.22 4.07
C ILE A 61 -14.49 -5.05 5.60
N HIS A 62 -15.45 -5.75 6.20
CA HIS A 62 -15.81 -5.63 7.61
C HIS A 62 -15.26 -6.77 8.50
N GLN A 63 -13.99 -7.13 8.35
CA GLN A 63 -13.43 -8.25 9.12
C GLN A 63 -13.07 -7.91 10.58
N ILE A 64 -12.93 -6.63 10.94
CA ILE A 64 -12.60 -6.20 12.30
C ILE A 64 -13.69 -5.26 12.76
N ASN A 65 -14.70 -5.80 13.43
CA ASN A 65 -15.83 -5.02 13.92
C ASN A 65 -15.51 -4.48 15.32
N MET A 66 -14.64 -3.46 15.41
CA MET A 66 -14.13 -2.96 16.69
C MET A 66 -15.01 -1.85 17.28
N PHE A 67 -15.43 -0.87 16.47
CA PHE A 67 -16.27 0.24 16.92
C PHE A 67 -17.39 0.53 15.90
N TYR A 68 -18.62 0.08 16.17
CA TYR A 68 -19.79 0.28 15.30
C TYR A 68 -19.57 -0.11 13.82
N GLY A 69 -18.83 -1.18 13.53
CA GLY A 69 -18.50 -1.61 12.16
C GLY A 69 -17.23 -0.99 11.58
N PHE A 70 -16.70 0.09 12.17
CA PHE A 70 -15.48 0.73 11.70
C PHE A 70 -14.22 0.03 12.25
N SER A 71 -13.25 -0.13 11.35
CA SER A 71 -11.93 -0.71 11.61
C SER A 71 -10.82 0.28 11.23
N PRO A 72 -9.57 0.09 11.73
CA PRO A 72 -8.42 0.90 11.30
C PRO A 72 -8.22 0.96 9.77
N ILE A 73 -8.71 -0.05 9.04
CA ILE A 73 -8.68 -0.12 7.57
C ILE A 73 -9.54 0.99 6.93
N HIS A 74 -10.62 1.41 7.58
CA HIS A 74 -11.48 2.48 7.06
C HIS A 74 -10.79 3.84 7.16
N LEU A 75 -10.09 4.11 8.26
CA LEU A 75 -9.27 5.31 8.41
C LEU A 75 -8.15 5.33 7.37
N LEU A 76 -7.52 4.19 7.11
CA LEU A 76 -6.51 4.05 6.06
C LEU A 76 -7.09 4.29 4.66
N SER A 77 -8.33 3.84 4.41
CA SER A 77 -9.05 4.07 3.15
C SER A 77 -9.30 5.56 2.92
N VAL A 78 -9.83 6.27 3.93
CA VAL A 78 -10.04 7.74 3.87
C VAL A 78 -8.71 8.45 3.64
N TYR A 79 -7.67 8.11 4.40
CA TYR A 79 -6.33 8.68 4.23
C TYR A 79 -5.80 8.45 2.81
N THR A 80 -6.02 7.26 2.25
CA THR A 80 -5.59 6.91 0.89
C THR A 80 -6.30 7.77 -0.16
N LEU A 81 -7.61 7.95 -0.05
CA LEU A 81 -8.38 8.80 -0.98
C LEU A 81 -7.92 10.27 -0.93
N LEU A 82 -7.76 10.82 0.28
CA LEU A 82 -7.27 12.19 0.46
C LEU A 82 -5.84 12.35 -0.06
N SER A 83 -5.00 11.33 0.12
CA SER A 83 -3.64 11.31 -0.40
C SER A 83 -3.61 11.20 -1.92
N CYS A 84 -4.47 10.40 -2.55
CA CYS A 84 -4.57 10.34 -4.01
C CYS A 84 -4.93 11.72 -4.59
N TRP A 85 -5.93 12.38 -4.00
CA TRP A 85 -6.29 13.76 -4.36
C TRP A 85 -5.10 14.71 -4.18
N GLY A 86 -4.46 14.67 -3.01
CA GLY A 86 -3.29 15.49 -2.70
C GLY A 86 -2.11 15.26 -3.66
N ALA A 87 -1.87 14.01 -4.09
CA ALA A 87 -0.82 13.68 -5.04
C ALA A 87 -1.07 14.34 -6.41
N ILE A 88 -2.32 14.34 -6.88
CA ILE A 88 -2.71 14.97 -8.14
C ILE A 88 -2.57 16.49 -8.04
N VAL A 89 -3.16 17.11 -7.01
CA VAL A 89 -3.15 18.57 -6.83
C VAL A 89 -1.72 19.10 -6.72
N ASN A 90 -0.85 18.43 -5.96
CA ASN A 90 0.53 18.87 -5.82
C ASN A 90 1.35 18.66 -7.11
N ALA A 91 1.05 17.64 -7.91
CA ALA A 91 1.66 17.48 -9.23
C ALA A 91 1.25 18.61 -10.19
N LEU A 92 -0.03 19.00 -10.18
CA LEU A 92 -0.56 20.10 -11.00
C LEU A 92 0.01 21.46 -10.58
N LYS A 93 0.19 21.68 -9.28
CA LYS A 93 0.84 22.88 -8.72
C LYS A 93 2.37 22.88 -8.87
N HIS A 94 2.95 21.90 -9.54
CA HIS A 94 4.40 21.69 -9.65
C HIS A 94 5.12 21.59 -8.30
N ASN A 95 4.40 21.29 -7.21
CA ASN A 95 4.99 21.01 -5.90
C ASN A 95 5.43 19.54 -5.83
N ILE A 96 6.53 19.25 -6.52
CA ILE A 96 7.02 17.88 -6.72
C ILE A 96 7.49 17.24 -5.40
N GLU A 97 8.01 18.02 -4.46
CA GLU A 97 8.45 17.48 -3.17
C GLU A 97 7.28 16.99 -2.32
N ALA A 98 6.16 17.73 -2.31
CA ALA A 98 4.93 17.27 -1.66
C ALA A 98 4.35 16.04 -2.37
N HIS A 99 4.27 16.05 -3.71
CA HIS A 99 3.84 14.89 -4.50
C HIS A 99 4.65 13.63 -4.17
N LYS A 100 5.99 13.72 -4.17
CA LYS A 100 6.88 12.60 -3.83
C LYS A 100 6.68 12.09 -2.41
N ARG A 101 6.38 12.98 -1.44
CA ARG A 101 6.15 12.57 -0.05
C ARG A 101 4.85 11.77 0.07
N ILE A 102 3.78 12.25 -0.57
CA ILE A 102 2.47 11.61 -0.57
C ILE A 102 2.51 10.26 -1.29
N VAL A 103 3.13 10.18 -2.48
CA VAL A 103 3.24 8.91 -3.21
C VAL A 103 4.06 7.88 -2.42
N ARG A 104 5.13 8.31 -1.73
CA ARG A 104 5.90 7.42 -0.85
C ARG A 104 5.09 6.96 0.36
N SER A 105 4.30 7.83 1.00
CA SER A 105 3.47 7.42 2.14
C SER A 105 2.37 6.44 1.71
N LEU A 106 1.72 6.68 0.57
CA LEU A 106 0.76 5.76 -0.03
C LEU A 106 1.39 4.40 -0.32
N TYR A 107 2.58 4.36 -0.90
CA TYR A 107 3.23 3.09 -1.23
C TYR A 107 3.69 2.33 0.02
N PHE A 108 4.49 2.96 0.89
CA PHE A 108 5.07 2.24 2.02
C PHE A 108 4.08 2.03 3.17
N GLY A 109 3.21 3.00 3.45
CA GLY A 109 2.18 2.87 4.49
C GLY A 109 0.96 2.11 3.98
N GLY A 110 0.44 2.52 2.82
CA GLY A 110 -0.80 1.97 2.26
C GLY A 110 -0.61 0.60 1.63
N VAL A 111 0.35 0.43 0.72
CA VAL A 111 0.55 -0.86 0.03
C VAL A 111 1.36 -1.83 0.88
N VAL A 112 2.58 -1.45 1.27
CA VAL A 112 3.48 -2.36 1.99
C VAL A 112 2.98 -2.62 3.41
N GLY A 113 2.61 -1.58 4.15
CA GLY A 113 2.07 -1.71 5.51
C GLY A 113 0.77 -2.51 5.57
N ALA A 114 -0.23 -2.18 4.73
CA ALA A 114 -1.48 -2.93 4.72
C ALA A 114 -1.31 -4.35 4.15
N GLY A 115 -0.41 -4.54 3.18
CA GLY A 115 -0.07 -5.86 2.67
C GLY A 115 0.52 -6.76 3.76
N ALA A 116 1.45 -6.23 4.58
CA ALA A 116 1.99 -6.96 5.72
C ALA A 116 0.89 -7.30 6.75
N PHE A 117 -0.05 -6.37 6.99
CA PHE A 117 -1.20 -6.63 7.85
C PHE A 117 -2.13 -7.73 7.29
N ALA A 118 -2.35 -7.75 5.98
CA ALA A 118 -3.17 -8.76 5.32
C ALA A 118 -2.57 -10.17 5.37
N LEU A 119 -1.25 -10.27 5.56
CA LEU A 119 -0.53 -11.54 5.70
C LEU A 119 -0.46 -12.04 7.14
N LEU A 120 -0.93 -11.29 8.14
CA LEU A 120 -0.94 -11.77 9.52
C LEU A 120 -1.76 -13.07 9.68
N PRO A 121 -1.40 -13.94 10.64
CA PRO A 121 -2.14 -15.17 10.89
C PRO A 121 -3.64 -14.93 11.11
N GLY A 122 -4.48 -15.82 10.58
CA GLY A 122 -5.94 -15.69 10.63
C GLY A 122 -6.55 -14.72 9.60
N ARG A 123 -5.78 -14.30 8.60
CA ARG A 123 -6.27 -13.51 7.45
C ARG A 123 -6.32 -14.35 6.18
N ILE A 124 -7.25 -14.04 5.28
CA ILE A 124 -7.44 -14.78 4.01
C ILE A 124 -6.14 -14.83 3.18
N MET A 125 -5.36 -13.73 3.12
CA MET A 125 -4.14 -13.74 2.32
C MET A 125 -3.00 -14.54 2.96
N ASN A 126 -3.04 -14.80 4.27
CA ASN A 126 -2.13 -15.73 4.93
C ASN A 126 -2.41 -17.18 4.50
N GLU A 127 -3.69 -17.58 4.47
CA GLU A 127 -4.11 -18.89 3.94
C GLU A 127 -3.65 -19.08 2.49
N VAL A 128 -3.85 -18.06 1.64
CA VAL A 128 -3.46 -18.13 0.22
C VAL A 128 -1.94 -18.22 0.04
N ALA A 129 -1.17 -17.41 0.78
CA ALA A 129 0.27 -17.26 0.57
C ALA A 129 1.13 -18.27 1.35
N PHE A 130 0.65 -18.76 2.49
CA PHE A 130 1.43 -19.54 3.44
C PHE A 130 0.69 -20.79 3.96
N ASP A 131 -0.45 -21.17 3.38
CA ASP A 131 -1.29 -22.29 3.85
C ASP A 131 -1.60 -22.22 5.36
N GLY A 132 -1.82 -21.00 5.86
CA GLY A 132 -2.20 -20.76 7.26
C GLY A 132 -1.05 -20.79 8.26
N ASP A 133 0.20 -20.90 7.80
CA ASP A 133 1.39 -20.89 8.68
C ASP A 133 1.44 -19.59 9.52
N GLU A 134 1.67 -19.74 10.83
CA GLU A 134 1.66 -18.64 11.78
C GLU A 134 3.02 -17.89 11.86
N LEU A 135 4.13 -18.53 11.50
CA LEU A 135 5.49 -18.03 11.72
C LEU A 135 6.07 -17.35 10.47
N ALA A 136 5.90 -17.96 9.29
CA ALA A 136 6.39 -17.44 8.01
C ALA A 136 5.94 -15.98 7.73
N PRO A 137 4.67 -15.59 8.00
CA PRO A 137 4.23 -14.22 7.74
C PRO A 137 4.81 -13.21 8.72
N LEU A 138 5.03 -13.61 9.98
CA LEU A 138 5.69 -12.77 10.98
C LEU A 138 7.14 -12.49 10.58
N LEU A 139 7.85 -13.49 10.04
CA LEU A 139 9.22 -13.32 9.53
C LEU A 139 9.25 -12.38 8.31
N VAL A 140 8.29 -12.52 7.38
CA VAL A 140 8.16 -11.64 6.21
C VAL A 140 7.84 -10.20 6.66
N ALA A 141 6.89 -10.03 7.57
CA ALA A 141 6.52 -8.71 8.11
C ALA A 141 7.69 -8.07 8.87
N ALA A 142 8.43 -8.84 9.66
CA ALA A 142 9.64 -8.38 10.36
C ALA A 142 10.72 -7.96 9.35
N GLY A 143 10.97 -8.74 8.30
CA GLY A 143 11.91 -8.42 7.23
C GLY A 143 11.56 -7.12 6.50
N ILE A 144 10.28 -6.94 6.16
CA ILE A 144 9.77 -5.69 5.58
C ILE A 144 9.96 -4.52 6.54
N GLY A 145 9.62 -4.68 7.82
CA GLY A 145 9.78 -3.66 8.85
C GLY A 145 11.24 -3.22 9.00
N VAL A 146 12.18 -4.16 9.08
CA VAL A 146 13.62 -3.90 9.13
C VAL A 146 14.09 -3.17 7.87
N ALA A 147 13.64 -3.58 6.68
CA ALA A 147 14.00 -2.91 5.43
C ALA A 147 13.48 -1.46 5.40
N LEU A 148 12.25 -1.20 5.84
CA LEU A 148 11.68 0.15 5.92
C LEU A 148 12.44 1.03 6.93
N LEU A 149 12.76 0.49 8.12
CA LEU A 149 13.55 1.19 9.14
C LEU A 149 14.98 1.49 8.64
N TRP A 150 15.59 0.57 7.90
CA TRP A 150 16.90 0.78 7.30
C TRP A 150 16.88 1.87 6.22
N LEU A 151 15.86 1.89 5.36
CA LEU A 151 15.71 2.90 4.31
C LEU A 151 15.47 4.30 4.90
N THR A 152 14.64 4.39 5.94
CA THR A 152 14.35 5.66 6.64
C THR A 152 15.53 6.16 7.46
N SER A 153 16.25 5.28 8.16
CA SER A 153 17.46 5.64 8.91
C SER A 153 18.59 6.11 7.98
N LYS A 154 18.79 5.52 6.81
CA LYS A 154 19.74 6.01 5.79
C LYS A 154 19.41 7.43 5.31
N GLU A 155 18.14 7.73 5.06
CA GLU A 155 17.71 9.07 4.64
C GLU A 155 17.91 10.10 5.75
N MET A 156 17.61 9.75 7.01
CA MET A 156 17.88 10.61 8.18
C MET A 156 19.38 10.87 8.36
N TRP A 157 20.22 9.84 8.21
CA TRP A 157 21.66 9.95 8.38
C TRP A 157 22.31 10.78 7.25
N ARG A 158 21.82 10.66 6.01
CA ARG A 158 22.27 11.48 4.88
C ARG A 158 21.93 12.96 5.07
N ARG A 159 20.78 13.28 5.67
CA ARG A 159 20.40 14.67 6.01
C ARG A 159 21.28 15.27 7.10
N ARG A 160 21.61 14.50 8.15
CA ARG A 160 22.50 14.95 9.24
C ARG A 160 23.95 15.21 8.80
N ARG A 161 24.42 14.53 7.74
CA ARG A 161 25.76 14.75 7.15
C ARG A 161 25.85 16.01 6.27
N LEU A 162 24.74 16.52 5.75
CA LEU A 162 24.71 17.72 4.90
C LEU A 162 24.52 19.02 5.69
N THR A 163 24.22 18.92 6.99
CA THR A 163 24.06 20.05 7.92
C THR A 163 25.25 20.23 8.86
N ARG A 164 26.37 19.55 8.59
CA ARG A 164 27.68 19.76 9.22
C ARG A 164 28.65 20.18 8.12
#